data_AF-A0A819NGI6-F1
#
_entry.id   AF-A0A819NGI6-F1
#
_cell.length_a   1.000
_cell.length_b   1.000
_cell.length_c   1.000
_cell.angle_alpha   90.00
_cell.angle_beta   90.00
_cell.angle_gamma   90.00
#
_symmetry.space_group_name_H-M   'P 1'
#
loop_
_entity.id
_entity.type
_entity.pdbx_description
1 polymer ?
#
loop_
_entity_poly.entity_id
_entity_poly.type
_entity_poly.pdbx_seq_one_letter_code
_entity_poly.pdbx_strand_id
1 'polypeptide(L)'
;MLGPIEGNPEYLLIVNANNLLVEIDNEIDIIHDFVRLIYRKRFPELEQLVKLPLDYLKIVQELENDIDQAKINGNLQKVLPKPTLMIVSVSAATTQGKTLTNEGLSRMIEACQIAMELNENKQIILSYVDSQMTFIASNLSIIVDLRVKVARLVACKVTLAARIDSFHESPKGEQGRFLLNEIERALKRLQEPPPVKTIKPLPIPIDHGKKETWWKTT
;
A
#
# COMPACT_ATOMS: atom_id res chain seq x y z
N MET A 1 -36.83 -16.60 9.59
CA MET A 1 -35.49 -17.00 10.05
C MET A 1 -34.63 -17.15 8.81
N LEU A 2 -33.61 -16.30 8.62
CA LEU A 2 -32.65 -16.49 7.53
C LEU A 2 -31.97 -17.85 7.75
N GLY A 3 -31.97 -18.70 6.73
CA GLY A 3 -31.25 -19.98 6.74
C GLY A 3 -29.73 -19.77 6.91
N PRO A 4 -28.96 -20.86 7.02
CA PRO A 4 -27.50 -20.78 7.15
C PRO A 4 -26.91 -19.95 5.99
N ILE A 5 -26.16 -18.92 6.35
CA ILE A 5 -25.58 -17.89 5.47
C ILE A 5 -24.64 -18.55 4.43
N GLU A 6 -24.12 -19.73 4.75
CA GLU A 6 -23.29 -20.61 3.92
C GLU A 6 -23.96 -21.05 2.62
N GLY A 7 -25.30 -21.02 2.54
CA GLY A 7 -26.05 -21.33 1.32
C GLY A 7 -26.23 -20.14 0.36
N ASN A 8 -25.79 -18.93 0.74
CA ASN A 8 -25.93 -17.76 -0.12
C ASN A 8 -24.84 -17.77 -1.22
N PRO A 9 -25.21 -17.70 -2.51
CA PRO A 9 -24.24 -17.66 -3.60
C PRO A 9 -23.24 -16.50 -3.49
N GLU A 10 -23.62 -15.37 -2.89
CA GLU A 10 -22.73 -14.23 -2.66
C GLU A 10 -21.63 -14.54 -1.63
N TYR A 11 -21.96 -15.29 -0.58
CA TYR A 11 -20.98 -15.71 0.42
C TYR A 11 -19.93 -16.66 -0.18
N LEU A 12 -20.40 -17.64 -0.97
CA LEU A 12 -19.51 -18.58 -1.68
C LEU A 12 -18.59 -17.87 -2.67
N LEU A 13 -19.09 -16.84 -3.37
CA LEU A 13 -18.27 -16.04 -4.27
C LEU A 13 -17.14 -15.31 -3.53
N ILE A 14 -17.38 -14.80 -2.32
CA ILE A 14 -16.35 -14.13 -1.51
C ILE A 14 -15.30 -15.13 -1.01
N VAL A 15 -15.73 -16.31 -0.56
CA VAL A 15 -14.78 -17.36 -0.15
C VAL A 15 -13.89 -17.75 -1.33
N ASN A 16 -14.48 -17.96 -2.51
CA ASN A 16 -13.73 -18.28 -3.73
C ASN A 16 -12.81 -17.12 -4.14
N ALA A 17 -13.27 -15.87 -4.06
CA ALA A 17 -12.45 -14.69 -4.33
C ALA A 17 -11.25 -14.61 -3.39
N ASN A 18 -11.43 -14.88 -2.09
CA ASN A 18 -10.33 -14.91 -1.12
C ASN A 18 -9.32 -16.01 -1.40
N ASN A 19 -9.79 -17.20 -1.78
CA ASN A 19 -8.88 -18.29 -2.17
C ASN A 19 -8.09 -17.90 -3.43
N LEU A 20 -8.76 -17.31 -4.43
CA LEU A 20 -8.11 -16.83 -5.64
C LEU A 20 -7.07 -15.74 -5.35
N LEU A 21 -7.30 -14.86 -4.36
CA LEU A 21 -6.29 -13.87 -3.95
C LEU A 21 -5.00 -14.52 -3.43
N VAL A 22 -5.11 -15.62 -2.68
CA VAL A 22 -3.96 -16.37 -2.20
C VAL A 22 -3.24 -17.08 -3.34
N GLU A 23 -3.99 -17.64 -4.29
CA GLU A 23 -3.42 -18.25 -5.50
C GLU A 23 -2.66 -17.22 -6.35
N ILE A 24 -3.22 -16.03 -6.55
CA ILE A 24 -2.53 -14.93 -7.26
C ILE A 24 -1.21 -14.56 -6.58
N ASP A 25 -1.18 -14.49 -5.25
CA ASP A 25 0.07 -14.21 -4.53
C ASP A 25 1.13 -15.28 -4.74
N ASN A 26 0.75 -16.56 -4.70
CA ASN A 26 1.66 -17.66 -4.98
C ASN A 26 2.19 -17.62 -6.43
N GLU A 27 1.34 -17.29 -7.40
CA GLU A 27 1.75 -17.14 -8.80
C GLU A 27 2.72 -15.96 -8.99
N ILE A 28 2.49 -14.83 -8.33
CA ILE A 28 3.42 -13.69 -8.34
C ILE A 28 4.79 -14.11 -7.77
N ASP A 29 4.82 -14.89 -6.70
CA ASP A 29 6.07 -15.40 -6.11
C ASP A 29 6.81 -16.35 -7.08
N ILE A 30 6.09 -17.24 -7.77
CA ILE A 30 6.66 -18.13 -8.79
C ILE A 30 7.25 -17.33 -9.96
N ILE A 31 6.52 -16.32 -10.45
CA ILE A 31 6.99 -15.46 -11.54
C ILE A 31 8.21 -14.67 -11.09
N HIS A 32 8.22 -14.17 -9.86
CA HIS A 32 9.37 -13.48 -9.29
C HIS A 32 10.61 -14.37 -9.27
N ASP A 33 10.51 -15.61 -8.81
CA ASP A 33 11.63 -16.57 -8.83
C ASP A 33 12.10 -16.89 -10.25
N PHE A 34 11.19 -17.00 -11.21
CA PHE A 34 11.51 -17.19 -12.63
C PHE A 34 12.29 -16.00 -13.22
N VAL A 35 11.79 -14.77 -13.02
CA VAL A 35 12.43 -13.54 -13.49
C VAL A 35 13.80 -13.37 -12.84
N ARG A 36 13.90 -13.64 -11.54
CA ARG A 36 15.16 -13.61 -10.79
C ARG A 36 16.20 -14.57 -11.37
N LEU A 37 15.80 -15.79 -11.75
CA LEU A 37 16.72 -16.76 -12.37
C LEU A 37 17.31 -16.26 -13.69
N ILE A 38 16.53 -15.53 -14.48
CA ILE A 38 16.98 -14.93 -15.74
C ILE A 38 17.86 -13.71 -15.46
N TYR A 39 17.36 -12.77 -14.66
CA TYR A 39 17.97 -11.45 -14.46
C TYR A 39 19.24 -11.48 -13.61
N ARG A 40 19.42 -12.51 -12.77
CA ARG A 40 20.67 -12.75 -12.03
C ARG A 40 21.91 -12.79 -12.93
N LYS A 41 21.77 -13.19 -14.21
CA LYS A 41 22.88 -13.17 -15.17
C LYS A 41 23.34 -11.75 -15.51
N ARG A 42 22.44 -10.78 -15.45
CA ARG A 42 22.68 -9.36 -15.77
C ARG A 42 23.06 -8.53 -14.57
N PHE A 43 22.34 -8.68 -13.47
CA PHE A 43 22.51 -7.87 -12.28
C PHE A 43 22.23 -8.69 -11.01
N PRO A 44 23.17 -9.55 -10.59
CA PRO A 44 22.97 -10.48 -9.47
C PRO A 44 22.78 -9.77 -8.13
N GLU A 45 23.33 -8.58 -7.94
CA GLU A 45 23.25 -7.84 -6.69
C GLU A 45 21.82 -7.35 -6.39
N LEU A 46 20.98 -7.14 -7.41
CA LEU A 46 19.61 -6.61 -7.24
C LEU A 46 18.75 -7.46 -6.30
N GLU A 47 18.96 -8.77 -6.29
CA GLU A 47 18.25 -9.72 -5.44
C GLU A 47 18.45 -9.44 -3.94
N GLN A 48 19.65 -9.01 -3.53
CA GLN A 48 19.94 -8.73 -2.13
C GLN A 48 19.39 -7.37 -1.70
N LEU A 49 19.22 -6.46 -2.67
CA LEU A 49 18.79 -5.08 -2.44
C LEU A 49 17.27 -4.95 -2.33
N VAL A 50 16.51 -5.77 -3.07
CA VAL A 50 15.05 -5.67 -3.15
C VAL A 50 14.42 -7.00 -2.78
N LYS A 51 13.79 -7.04 -1.59
CA LYS A 51 13.16 -8.25 -1.04
C LYS A 51 11.71 -8.43 -1.44
N LEU A 52 11.04 -7.36 -1.88
CA LEU A 52 9.62 -7.39 -2.21
C LEU A 52 9.46 -7.84 -3.69
N PRO A 53 8.69 -8.92 -3.96
CA PRO A 53 8.56 -9.49 -5.31
C PRO A 53 8.10 -8.48 -6.36
N LEU A 54 7.03 -7.74 -6.06
CA LEU A 54 6.47 -6.77 -7.00
C LEU A 54 7.45 -5.63 -7.29
N ASP A 55 8.15 -5.11 -6.27
CA ASP A 55 9.13 -4.03 -6.47
C ASP A 55 10.29 -4.51 -7.33
N TYR A 56 10.78 -5.74 -7.10
CA TYR A 56 11.82 -6.35 -7.91
C TYR A 56 11.39 -6.42 -9.38
N LEU A 57 10.19 -6.95 -9.64
CA LEU A 57 9.63 -7.06 -10.99
C LEU A 57 9.50 -5.69 -11.69
N LYS A 58 9.04 -4.64 -10.98
CA LYS A 58 8.96 -3.28 -11.54
C LYS A 58 10.34 -2.76 -11.95
N ILE A 59 11.33 -2.96 -11.08
CA ILE A 59 12.68 -2.43 -11.31
C ILE A 59 13.33 -3.16 -12.48
N VAL A 60 13.19 -4.49 -12.55
CA VAL A 60 13.71 -5.29 -13.65
C VAL A 60 13.07 -4.88 -14.98
N GLN A 61 11.77 -4.58 -14.99
CA GLN A 61 11.07 -4.08 -16.17
C GLN A 61 11.57 -2.69 -16.62
N GLU A 62 11.93 -1.81 -15.69
CA GLU A 62 12.41 -0.45 -16.01
C GLU A 62 13.90 -0.39 -16.36
N LEU A 63 14.73 -1.30 -15.82
CA LEU A 63 16.17 -1.32 -16.07
C LEU A 63 16.56 -2.14 -17.31
N GLU A 64 15.85 -3.25 -17.57
CA GLU A 64 16.15 -4.15 -18.67
C GLU A 64 17.67 -4.46 -18.78
N ASN A 65 18.28 -4.25 -19.95
CA ASN A 65 19.71 -4.40 -20.16
C ASN A 65 20.52 -3.12 -19.83
N ASP A 66 19.88 -1.95 -19.80
CA ASP A 66 20.53 -0.65 -19.55
C ASP A 66 20.42 -0.26 -18.07
N ILE A 67 21.25 -0.91 -17.25
CA ILE A 67 21.27 -0.73 -15.80
C ILE A 67 21.70 0.69 -15.36
N ASP A 68 22.35 1.46 -16.24
CA ASP A 68 22.78 2.83 -15.93
C ASP A 68 21.60 3.82 -15.86
N GLN A 69 20.44 3.45 -16.41
CA GLN A 69 19.19 4.20 -16.28
C GLN A 69 18.70 4.31 -14.83
N ALA A 70 19.24 3.51 -13.90
CA ALA A 70 18.90 3.57 -12.48
C ALA A 70 19.03 4.99 -11.87
N LYS A 71 19.95 5.81 -12.38
CA LYS A 71 20.19 7.19 -11.89
C LYS A 71 19.23 8.23 -12.46
N ILE A 72 18.73 7.99 -13.68
CA ILE A 72 18.04 8.98 -14.50
C ILE A 72 16.53 8.73 -14.47
N ASN A 73 16.11 7.48 -14.36
CA ASN A 73 14.71 7.10 -14.48
C ASN A 73 13.89 7.59 -13.27
N GLY A 74 13.00 8.55 -13.52
CA GLY A 74 12.08 9.10 -12.52
C GLY A 74 11.02 8.11 -12.05
N ASN A 75 10.75 7.03 -12.79
CA ASN A 75 9.80 5.99 -12.38
C ASN A 75 10.36 5.16 -11.23
N LEU A 76 11.65 4.87 -11.21
CA LEU A 76 12.29 4.13 -10.12
C LEU A 76 12.26 4.88 -8.78
N GLN A 77 12.22 6.22 -8.81
CA GLN A 77 12.04 7.05 -7.61
C GLN A 77 10.64 6.91 -6.99
N LYS A 78 9.64 6.48 -7.76
CA LYS A 78 8.28 6.21 -7.27
C LYS A 78 8.16 4.82 -6.65
N VAL A 79 9.00 3.88 -7.11
CA VAL A 79 9.01 2.49 -6.65
C VAL A 79 9.88 2.34 -5.39
N LEU A 80 11.07 2.92 -5.38
CA LEU A 80 12.03 2.77 -4.29
C LEU A 80 12.31 4.06 -3.52
N PRO A 81 12.56 3.97 -2.19
CA PRO A 81 13.14 5.07 -1.42
C PRO A 81 14.51 5.49 -1.97
N LYS A 82 14.81 6.80 -1.90
CA LYS A 82 16.08 7.38 -2.38
C LYS A 82 17.35 6.66 -1.91
N PRO A 83 17.48 6.23 -0.64
CA PRO A 83 18.67 5.50 -0.18
C PRO A 83 18.88 4.18 -0.96
N THR A 84 17.82 3.41 -1.17
CA THR A 84 17.87 2.15 -1.90
C THR A 84 18.24 2.38 -3.36
N LEU A 85 17.67 3.41 -4.00
CA LEU A 85 17.98 3.76 -5.39
C LEU A 85 19.46 4.09 -5.61
N MET A 86 20.09 4.80 -4.66
CA MET A 86 21.52 5.09 -4.73
C MET A 86 22.37 3.82 -4.61
N ILE A 87 22.02 2.91 -3.70
CA ILE A 87 22.73 1.63 -3.54
C ILE A 87 22.60 0.79 -4.82
N VAL A 88 21.40 0.71 -5.40
CA VAL A 88 21.15 0.03 -6.69
C VAL A 88 22.00 0.66 -7.79
N SER A 89 22.05 1.99 -7.88
CA SER A 89 22.83 2.71 -8.90
C SER A 89 24.35 2.50 -8.77
N VAL A 90 24.87 2.45 -7.54
CA VAL A 90 26.30 2.19 -7.27
C VAL A 90 26.65 0.73 -7.55
N SER A 91 25.75 -0.19 -7.20
CA SER A 91 25.92 -1.62 -7.48
C SER A 91 25.83 -1.91 -8.98
N ALA A 92 24.95 -1.22 -9.70
CA ALA A 92 24.84 -1.31 -11.17
C ALA A 92 26.15 -0.88 -11.85
N ALA A 93 26.75 0.23 -11.43
CA ALA A 93 28.00 0.73 -12.01
C ALA A 93 29.21 -0.21 -11.80
N THR A 94 29.14 -1.12 -10.83
CA THR A 94 30.21 -2.07 -10.49
C THR A 94 29.82 -3.53 -10.72
N THR A 95 28.67 -3.79 -11.36
CA THR A 95 28.18 -5.16 -11.55
C THR A 95 29.07 -5.94 -12.52
N GLN A 96 29.28 -7.23 -12.21
CA GLN A 96 30.03 -8.15 -13.07
C GLN A 96 29.13 -8.95 -14.03
N GLY A 97 27.82 -8.65 -14.06
CA GLY A 97 26.87 -9.36 -14.90
C GLY A 97 27.06 -9.09 -16.40
N LYS A 98 26.45 -9.96 -17.22
CA LYS A 98 26.51 -9.89 -18.69
C LYS A 98 25.16 -9.48 -19.26
N THR A 99 25.17 -8.82 -20.41
CA THR A 99 23.94 -8.48 -21.12
C THR A 99 23.13 -9.74 -21.47
N LEU A 100 21.81 -9.65 -21.30
CA LEU A 100 20.90 -10.73 -21.67
C LEU A 100 20.71 -10.76 -23.19
N THR A 101 20.48 -11.95 -23.72
CA THR A 101 20.06 -12.12 -25.12
C THR A 101 18.65 -11.55 -25.31
N ASN A 102 18.32 -11.12 -26.53
CA ASN A 102 17.00 -10.55 -26.84
C ASN A 102 15.86 -11.53 -26.51
N GLU A 103 16.06 -12.84 -26.73
CA GLU A 103 15.08 -13.86 -26.32
C GLU A 103 14.90 -13.94 -24.80
N GLY A 104 16.00 -13.93 -24.05
CA GLY A 104 15.95 -13.97 -22.58
C GLY A 104 15.29 -12.72 -22.00
N LEU A 105 15.61 -11.55 -22.57
CA LEU A 105 15.02 -10.28 -22.21
C LEU A 105 13.51 -10.26 -22.51
N SER A 106 13.09 -10.71 -23.70
CA SER A 106 11.68 -10.73 -24.09
C SER A 106 10.84 -11.61 -23.16
N ARG A 107 11.31 -12.83 -22.83
CA ARG A 107 10.60 -13.73 -21.91
C ARG A 107 10.49 -13.14 -20.51
N MET A 108 11.52 -12.44 -20.07
CA MET A 108 11.54 -11.77 -18.77
C MET A 108 10.54 -10.62 -18.71
N ILE A 109 10.51 -9.75 -19.74
CA ILE A 109 9.57 -8.62 -19.82
C ILE A 109 8.12 -9.13 -19.86
N GLU A 110 7.85 -10.17 -20.66
CA GLU A 110 6.53 -10.80 -20.73
C GLU A 110 6.08 -11.33 -19.36
N ALA A 111 6.96 -12.05 -18.65
CA ALA A 111 6.67 -12.53 -17.30
C ALA A 111 6.41 -11.37 -16.31
N CYS A 112 7.20 -10.30 -16.36
CA CYS A 112 6.94 -9.10 -15.55
C CYS A 112 5.57 -8.50 -15.85
N GLN A 113 5.19 -8.39 -17.13
CA GLN A 113 3.91 -7.83 -17.54
C GLN A 113 2.73 -8.66 -17.02
N ILE A 114 2.81 -9.99 -17.13
CA ILE A 114 1.80 -10.91 -16.58
C ILE A 114 1.64 -10.72 -15.07
N ALA A 115 2.76 -10.63 -14.33
CA ALA A 115 2.69 -10.40 -12.89
C ALA A 115 2.08 -9.03 -12.52
N MET A 116 2.33 -7.98 -13.31
CA MET A 116 1.69 -6.68 -13.11
C MET A 116 0.18 -6.75 -13.33
N GLU A 117 -0.25 -7.41 -14.41
CA GLU A 117 -1.67 -7.61 -14.71
C GLU A 117 -2.37 -8.43 -13.62
N LEU A 118 -1.72 -9.51 -13.13
CA LEU A 118 -2.21 -10.27 -11.99
C LEU A 118 -2.37 -9.41 -10.74
N ASN A 119 -1.41 -8.53 -10.46
CA ASN A 119 -1.50 -7.61 -9.33
C ASN A 119 -2.62 -6.56 -9.52
N GLU A 120 -2.85 -6.05 -10.73
CA GLU A 120 -3.98 -5.16 -11.02
C GLU A 120 -5.32 -5.87 -10.80
N ASN A 121 -5.47 -7.09 -11.32
CA ASN A 121 -6.65 -7.93 -11.11
C ASN A 121 -6.87 -8.25 -9.62
N LYS A 122 -5.79 -8.49 -8.86
CA LYS A 122 -5.83 -8.66 -7.41
C LYS A 122 -6.45 -7.45 -6.71
N GLN A 123 -6.07 -6.22 -7.10
CA GLN A 123 -6.63 -5.01 -6.51
C GLN A 123 -8.14 -4.89 -6.80
N ILE A 124 -8.58 -5.28 -8.00
CA ILE A 124 -10.00 -5.30 -8.36
C ILE A 124 -10.76 -6.27 -7.45
N ILE A 125 -10.26 -7.50 -7.27
CA ILE A 125 -10.88 -8.52 -6.42
C ILE A 125 -10.93 -8.06 -4.96
N LEU A 126 -9.85 -7.48 -4.44
CA LEU A 126 -9.81 -6.91 -3.08
C LEU A 126 -10.88 -5.82 -2.90
N SER A 127 -10.98 -4.88 -3.85
CA SER A 127 -11.98 -3.81 -3.80
C SER A 127 -13.41 -4.35 -3.78
N TYR A 128 -13.66 -5.44 -4.49
CA TYR A 128 -14.95 -6.12 -4.49
C TYR A 128 -15.22 -6.79 -3.14
N VAL A 129 -14.28 -7.58 -2.61
CA VAL A 129 -14.42 -8.26 -1.31
C VAL A 129 -14.63 -7.26 -0.18
N ASP A 130 -13.89 -6.16 -0.15
CA ASP A 130 -14.05 -5.10 0.87
C ASP A 130 -15.45 -4.47 0.83
N SER A 131 -15.98 -4.22 -0.38
CA SER A 131 -17.33 -3.67 -0.54
C SER A 131 -18.41 -4.62 -0.04
N GLN A 132 -18.22 -5.94 -0.23
CA GLN A 132 -19.19 -6.97 0.13
C GLN A 132 -19.08 -7.43 1.59
N MET A 133 -17.88 -7.45 2.18
CA MET A 133 -17.68 -7.79 3.61
C MET A 133 -18.45 -6.84 4.54
N THR A 134 -18.56 -5.56 4.17
CA THR A 134 -19.35 -4.57 4.91
C THR A 134 -20.84 -4.97 4.98
N PHE A 135 -21.36 -5.61 3.93
CA PHE A 135 -22.77 -6.03 3.84
C PHE A 135 -23.03 -7.39 4.48
N ILE A 136 -22.14 -8.36 4.25
CA ILE A 136 -22.33 -9.76 4.70
C ILE A 136 -21.89 -9.97 6.15
N ALA A 137 -20.87 -9.26 6.61
CA ALA A 137 -20.31 -9.41 7.95
C ALA A 137 -19.98 -8.04 8.57
N SER A 138 -20.99 -7.16 8.63
CA SER A 138 -20.85 -5.78 9.16
C SER A 138 -20.18 -5.73 10.54
N ASN A 139 -20.59 -6.59 11.47
CA ASN A 139 -20.00 -6.66 12.81
C ASN A 139 -18.51 -7.07 12.77
N LEU A 140 -18.15 -8.03 11.91
CA LEU A 140 -16.76 -8.50 11.79
C LEU A 140 -15.88 -7.46 11.09
N SER A 141 -16.38 -6.85 10.01
CA SER A 141 -15.68 -5.78 9.28
C SER A 141 -15.36 -4.61 10.20
N ILE A 142 -16.32 -4.18 11.03
CA ILE A 142 -16.12 -3.13 12.03
C ILE A 142 -15.04 -3.55 13.04
N ILE A 143 -15.07 -4.79 13.53
CA ILE A 143 -14.09 -5.29 14.50
C ILE A 143 -12.68 -5.39 13.90
N VAL A 144 -12.54 -5.88 12.67
CA VAL A 144 -11.25 -6.00 11.97
C VAL A 144 -10.66 -4.61 11.69
N ASP A 145 -11.47 -3.67 11.20
CA ASP A 145 -11.05 -2.29 10.97
C ASP A 145 -10.63 -1.59 12.28
N LEU A 146 -11.39 -1.80 13.35
CA LEU A 146 -11.04 -1.28 14.67
C LEU A 146 -9.74 -1.90 15.17
N ARG A 147 -9.55 -3.22 15.03
CA ARG A 147 -8.32 -3.92 15.43
C ARG A 147 -7.11 -3.31 14.74
N VAL A 148 -7.16 -3.10 13.43
CA VAL A 148 -6.05 -2.52 12.66
C VAL A 148 -5.77 -1.08 13.10
N LYS A 149 -6.80 -0.26 13.28
CA LYS A 149 -6.66 1.14 13.76
C LYS A 149 -6.06 1.21 15.16
N VAL A 150 -6.52 0.38 16.08
CA VAL A 150 -6.04 0.31 17.46
C VAL A 150 -4.62 -0.24 17.52
N ALA A 151 -4.31 -1.31 16.80
CA ALA A 151 -2.96 -1.87 16.74
C ALA A 151 -1.93 -0.83 16.27
N ARG A 152 -2.26 -0.07 15.22
CA ARG A 152 -1.41 1.03 14.73
C ARG A 152 -1.23 2.14 15.75
N LEU A 153 -2.32 2.58 16.40
CA LEU A 153 -2.28 3.60 17.44
C LEU A 153 -1.36 3.18 18.60
N VAL A 154 -1.55 1.96 19.10
CA VAL A 154 -0.75 1.40 20.19
C VAL A 154 0.72 1.27 19.78
N ALA A 155 1.02 0.73 18.60
CA ALA A 155 2.39 0.57 18.11
C ALA A 155 3.14 1.91 18.01
N CYS A 156 2.49 2.97 17.52
CA CYS A 156 3.08 4.31 17.47
C CYS A 156 3.42 4.84 18.87
N LYS A 157 2.49 4.70 19.83
CA LYS A 157 2.68 5.18 21.20
C LYS A 157 3.73 4.37 21.97
N VAL A 158 3.78 3.06 21.75
CA VAL A 158 4.81 2.16 22.31
C VAL A 158 6.19 2.51 21.76
N THR A 159 6.32 2.79 20.46
CA THR A 159 7.59 3.23 19.87
C THR A 159 8.08 4.56 20.49
N LEU A 160 7.17 5.50 20.77
CA LEU A 160 7.52 6.75 21.47
C LEU A 160 7.96 6.50 22.92
N ALA A 161 7.24 5.65 23.65
CA ALA A 161 7.61 5.25 25.00
C ALA A 161 9.01 4.60 25.03
N ALA A 162 9.28 3.66 24.12
CA ALA A 162 10.59 3.01 23.99
C ALA A 162 11.73 4.00 23.72
N ARG A 163 11.49 5.06 22.93
CA ARG A 163 12.46 6.13 22.73
C ARG A 163 12.70 6.93 24.01
N ILE A 164 11.65 7.29 24.75
CA ILE A 164 11.75 8.01 26.03
C ILE A 164 12.52 7.17 27.06
N ASP A 165 12.26 5.87 27.09
CA ASP A 165 12.95 4.92 27.98
C ASP A 165 14.43 4.78 27.61
N SER A 166 14.77 4.78 26.31
CA SER A 166 16.17 4.81 25.85
C SER A 166 16.95 6.02 26.38
N PHE A 167 16.33 7.19 26.48
CA PHE A 167 16.96 8.39 27.04
C PHE A 167 16.89 8.47 28.57
N HIS A 168 16.23 7.51 29.23
CA HIS A 168 16.04 7.45 30.69
C HIS A 168 15.44 8.73 31.29
N GLU A 169 14.70 9.51 30.49
CA GLU A 169 14.15 10.81 30.90
C GLU A 169 12.98 10.69 31.89
N SER A 170 12.34 9.51 31.98
CA SER A 170 11.18 9.28 32.86
C SER A 170 11.28 7.94 33.62
N PRO A 171 12.20 7.82 34.60
CA PRO A 171 12.42 6.56 35.34
C PRO A 171 11.23 6.13 36.21
N LYS A 172 10.29 7.06 36.50
CA LYS A 172 9.05 6.78 37.25
C LYS A 172 7.87 6.37 36.36
N GLY A 173 8.05 6.35 35.04
CA GLY A 173 7.01 5.97 34.07
C GLY A 173 5.87 6.99 33.91
N GLU A 174 6.08 8.25 34.29
CA GLU A 174 5.07 9.31 34.18
C GLU A 174 4.67 9.55 32.72
N GLN A 175 5.65 9.54 31.81
CA GLN A 175 5.41 9.67 30.37
C GLN A 175 4.67 8.44 29.80
N GLY A 176 4.97 7.24 30.29
CA GLY A 176 4.23 6.03 29.93
C GLY A 176 2.76 6.09 30.34
N ARG A 177 2.46 6.61 31.54
CA ARG A 177 1.08 6.83 32.01
C ARG A 177 0.35 7.90 31.18
N PHE A 178 1.04 8.96 30.79
CA PHE A 178 0.49 9.98 29.90
C PHE A 178 0.10 9.39 28.54
N LEU A 179 1.01 8.63 27.91
CA LEU A 179 0.76 7.97 26.63
C LEU A 179 -0.39 6.94 26.72
N LEU A 180 -0.47 6.19 27.82
CA LEU A 180 -1.58 5.27 28.08
C LEU A 180 -2.93 6.00 28.15
N ASN A 181 -3.00 7.13 28.88
CA ASN A 181 -4.20 7.95 28.97
C ASN A 181 -4.63 8.49 27.59
N GLU A 182 -3.67 8.83 26.72
CA GLU A 182 -3.99 9.21 25.34
C GLU A 182 -4.57 8.04 24.52
N ILE A 183 -4.03 6.82 24.68
CA ILE A 183 -4.58 5.62 24.03
C ILE A 183 -6.02 5.39 24.49
N GLU A 184 -6.28 5.45 25.80
CA GLU A 184 -7.62 5.27 26.37
C GLU A 184 -8.62 6.31 25.87
N ARG A 185 -8.20 7.59 25.76
CA ARG A 185 -9.05 8.65 25.21
C ARG A 185 -9.36 8.43 23.74
N ALA A 186 -8.36 8.02 22.96
CA ALA A 186 -8.56 7.72 21.54
C ALA A 186 -9.48 6.51 21.33
N LEU A 187 -9.38 5.49 22.19
CA LEU A 187 -10.31 4.35 22.19
C LEU A 187 -11.74 4.77 22.52
N LYS A 188 -11.94 5.65 23.52
CA LYS A 188 -13.28 6.19 23.84
C LYS A 188 -13.88 6.98 22.67
N ARG A 189 -13.08 7.84 22.02
CA ARG A 189 -13.52 8.57 20.82
C ARG A 189 -13.90 7.65 19.66
N LEU A 190 -13.19 6.53 19.49
CA LEU A 190 -13.50 5.53 18.46
C LEU A 190 -14.79 4.74 18.75
N GLN A 191 -15.24 4.71 20.01
CA GLN A 191 -16.51 4.10 20.42
C GLN A 191 -17.70 5.06 20.27
N GLU A 192 -17.47 6.36 20.10
CA GLU A 192 -18.55 7.33 19.87
C GLU A 192 -19.16 7.11 18.47
N PRO A 193 -20.50 7.05 18.32
CA PRO A 193 -21.12 6.90 17.01
C PRO A 193 -20.75 8.09 16.12
N PRO A 194 -20.50 7.87 14.81
CA PRO A 194 -20.13 8.96 13.91
C PRO A 194 -21.22 10.04 13.95
N PRO A 195 -20.85 11.33 14.07
CA PRO A 195 -21.82 12.40 14.13
C PRO A 195 -22.68 12.39 12.86
N VAL A 196 -24.00 12.41 13.03
CA VAL A 196 -24.95 12.43 11.90
C VAL A 196 -24.62 13.64 11.03
N LYS A 197 -24.26 13.40 9.76
CA LYS A 197 -23.95 14.48 8.81
C LYS A 197 -25.23 15.28 8.57
N THR A 198 -25.37 16.43 9.25
CA THR A 198 -26.43 17.38 8.94
C THR A 198 -26.14 17.99 7.57
N ILE A 199 -27.02 17.74 6.59
CA ILE A 199 -26.97 18.42 5.30
C ILE A 199 -27.15 19.90 5.61
N LYS A 200 -26.08 20.69 5.45
CA LYS A 200 -26.21 22.14 5.50
C LYS A 200 -27.12 22.52 4.33
N PRO A 201 -28.24 23.24 4.57
CA PRO A 201 -29.11 23.66 3.49
C PRO A 201 -28.25 24.39 2.45
N LEU A 202 -28.58 24.17 1.17
CA LEU A 202 -27.87 24.84 0.09
C LEU A 202 -27.86 26.34 0.38
N PRO A 203 -26.70 27.01 0.25
CA PRO A 203 -26.66 28.45 0.33
C PRO A 203 -27.65 29.02 -0.69
N ILE A 204 -28.43 30.02 -0.26
CA ILE A 204 -29.43 30.66 -1.12
C ILE A 204 -28.72 31.06 -2.43
N PRO A 205 -29.28 30.72 -3.61
CA PRO A 205 -28.72 31.14 -4.88
C PRO A 205 -28.49 32.64 -4.87
N ILE A 206 -27.24 33.07 -5.03
CA ILE A 206 -26.90 34.48 -5.14
C ILE A 206 -27.44 34.92 -6.50
N ASP A 207 -28.52 35.70 -6.50
CA ASP A 207 -28.93 36.42 -7.71
C ASP A 207 -27.80 37.40 -8.05
N HIS A 208 -27.10 37.15 -9.16
CA HIS A 208 -26.09 38.05 -9.67
C HIS A 208 -26.77 39.27 -10.31
N GLY A 209 -27.46 40.07 -9.49
CA GLY A 209 -27.86 41.42 -9.83
C GLY A 209 -26.61 42.21 -10.22
N LYS A 210 -26.65 42.84 -11.40
CA LYS A 210 -25.52 43.57 -12.00
C LYS A 210 -24.84 44.46 -10.95
N LYS A 211 -23.54 44.23 -10.72
CA LYS A 211 -22.69 45.15 -9.93
C LYS A 211 -22.51 46.42 -10.75
N GLU A 212 -23.24 47.48 -10.42
CA GLU A 212 -22.92 48.83 -10.91
C GLU A 212 -21.66 49.33 -10.20
N THR A 213 -20.54 49.31 -10.92
CA THR A 213 -19.28 49.91 -10.49
C THR A 213 -19.34 51.42 -10.71
N TRP A 214 -19.60 52.18 -9.64
CA TRP A 214 -19.48 53.63 -9.65
C TRP A 214 -18.06 54.06 -9.31
N TRP A 215 -17.19 54.15 -10.31
CA TRP A 215 -15.99 55.00 -10.21
C TRP A 215 -15.75 55.73 -11.53
N LYS A 216 -15.95 57.06 -11.50
CA LYS A 216 -15.16 58.14 -12.14
C LYS A 216 -16.00 59.25 -12.81
N THR A 217 -16.30 60.26 -12.00
CA THR A 217 -16.32 61.71 -12.31
C THR A 217 -16.24 62.37 -10.94
N THR A 218 -15.24 63.17 -10.56
CA THR A 218 -14.39 64.12 -11.28
C THR A 218 -13.08 64.27 -10.50
#